data_AF-X1TA90-F1
#
_entry.id   AF-X1TA90-F1
#
_cell.length_a   1.000
_cell.length_b   1.000
_cell.length_c   1.000
_cell.angle_alpha   90.00
_cell.angle_beta   90.00
_cell.angle_gamma   90.00
#
_symmetry.space_group_name_H-M   'P 1'
#
loop_
_entity.id
_entity.type
_entity.pdbx_description
1 polymer ?
#
loop_
_entity_poly.entity_id
_entity_poly.type
_entity_poly.pdbx_seq_one_letter_code
_entity_poly.pdbx_strand_id
1 'polypeptide(L)'
;MYLGDYLNLDRAKMWPTPTQQDARIGPKNIGGSKHRKERGSEALADRVLFPTPKGRDWKGQTQRGIHAPQDALTNMDKGDGKPIGGQLNPNWVEWLMGFPIGWSDLNA
;
A
#
# COMPACT_ATOMS: atom_id res chain seq x y z
N MET A 1 -22.61 -37.06 13.32
CA MET A 1 -21.14 -36.84 13.27
C MET A 1 -20.85 -36.22 11.90
N TYR A 2 -20.72 -34.90 11.85
CA TYR A 2 -20.53 -34.16 10.59
C TYR A 2 -19.05 -34.16 10.22
N LEU A 3 -18.71 -34.74 9.07
CA LEU A 3 -17.35 -34.78 8.55
C LEU A 3 -17.26 -33.81 7.35
N GLY A 4 -16.80 -32.60 7.62
CA GLY A 4 -15.87 -31.87 6.75
C GLY A 4 -16.43 -31.13 5.53
N ASP A 5 -17.16 -30.04 5.75
CA ASP A 5 -17.23 -28.92 4.79
C ASP A 5 -15.99 -28.02 4.98
N TYR A 6 -14.82 -28.49 4.55
CA TYR A 6 -13.60 -27.68 4.59
C TYR A 6 -13.31 -27.09 3.21
N LEU A 7 -13.47 -25.77 3.15
CA LEU A 7 -12.72 -24.86 2.28
C LEU A 7 -13.02 -24.96 0.78
N ASN A 8 -14.21 -24.50 0.38
CA ASN A 8 -14.32 -23.82 -0.92
C ASN A 8 -13.68 -22.41 -0.77
N LEU A 9 -12.35 -22.39 -0.68
CA LEU A 9 -11.53 -21.20 -0.86
C LEU A 9 -11.58 -20.89 -2.35
N ASP A 10 -12.70 -20.33 -2.81
CA ASP A 10 -12.86 -19.81 -4.16
C ASP A 10 -11.79 -18.74 -4.36
N ARG A 11 -10.64 -19.20 -4.87
CA ARG A 11 -9.50 -18.47 -5.38
C ARG A 11 -9.24 -17.15 -4.66
N ALA A 12 -8.97 -17.22 -3.35
CA ALA A 12 -8.33 -16.12 -2.64
C ALA A 12 -7.18 -15.65 -3.53
N LYS A 13 -7.21 -14.38 -3.94
CA LYS A 13 -6.21 -13.77 -4.81
C LYS A 13 -4.91 -13.71 -4.01
N MET A 14 -4.24 -14.85 -3.87
CA MET A 14 -3.08 -15.05 -3.03
C MET A 14 -1.97 -14.21 -3.62
N TRP A 15 -1.48 -13.26 -2.84
CA TRP A 15 -0.30 -12.51 -3.20
C TRP A 15 0.86 -13.50 -3.37
N PRO A 16 1.70 -13.34 -4.41
CA PRO A 16 2.83 -14.23 -4.61
C PRO A 16 3.75 -14.16 -3.40
N THR A 17 4.30 -15.30 -2.98
CA THR A 17 5.23 -15.36 -1.87
C THR A 17 6.47 -14.54 -2.19
N PRO A 18 6.92 -13.64 -1.30
CA PRO A 18 8.18 -12.94 -1.49
C PRO A 18 9.34 -13.94 -1.64
N THR A 19 10.20 -13.71 -2.62
CA THR A 19 11.34 -14.57 -2.96
C THR A 19 12.66 -13.89 -2.64
N GLN A 20 13.76 -14.65 -2.58
CA GLN A 20 15.12 -14.09 -2.44
C GLN A 20 15.45 -13.06 -3.53
N GLN A 21 14.86 -13.20 -4.71
CA GLN A 21 15.06 -12.29 -5.83
C GLN A 21 14.46 -10.91 -5.57
N ASP A 22 13.36 -10.80 -4.80
CA ASP A 22 12.74 -9.52 -4.43
C ASP A 22 13.71 -8.64 -3.59
N ALA A 23 14.52 -9.27 -2.73
CA ALA A 23 15.54 -8.55 -1.94
C ALA A 23 16.76 -8.14 -2.77
N ARG A 24 17.11 -8.93 -3.79
CA ARG A 24 18.31 -8.72 -4.63
C ARG A 24 18.09 -7.71 -5.76
N ILE A 25 16.89 -7.69 -6.34
CA ILE A 25 16.57 -6.91 -7.54
C ILE A 25 15.63 -5.78 -7.11
N GLY A 26 16.21 -4.63 -6.77
CA GLY A 26 15.42 -3.44 -6.43
C GLY A 26 14.47 -3.01 -7.56
N PRO A 27 13.48 -2.15 -7.27
CA PRO A 27 12.37 -1.85 -8.18
C PRO A 27 12.79 -1.27 -9.54
N LYS A 28 13.99 -0.67 -9.61
CA LYS A 28 14.55 -0.11 -10.85
C LYS A 28 15.04 -1.16 -11.85
N ASN A 29 15.23 -2.41 -11.41
CA ASN A 29 15.64 -3.53 -12.25
C ASN A 29 14.46 -4.47 -12.61
N ILE A 30 13.23 -4.13 -12.23
CA ILE A 30 12.00 -4.87 -12.60
C ILE A 30 11.81 -4.89 -14.13
N GLY A 31 12.30 -3.87 -14.84
CA GLY A 31 12.26 -3.78 -16.30
C GLY A 31 13.12 -4.82 -17.04
N GLY A 32 14.04 -5.51 -16.35
CA GLY A 32 14.80 -6.64 -16.92
C GLY A 32 13.98 -7.92 -17.09
N SER A 33 12.69 -7.89 -16.76
CA SER A 33 11.83 -9.07 -16.59
C SER A 33 10.75 -9.24 -17.67
N LYS A 34 10.90 -8.63 -18.86
CA LYS A 34 9.94 -8.85 -19.96
C LYS A 34 9.71 -10.35 -20.21
N HIS A 35 10.79 -11.13 -20.21
CA HIS A 35 10.78 -12.59 -20.33
C HIS A 35 10.34 -13.36 -19.06
N ARG A 36 10.22 -12.70 -17.91
CA ARG A 36 9.85 -13.31 -16.62
C ARG A 36 8.34 -13.45 -16.47
N LYS A 37 7.60 -12.40 -16.84
CA LYS A 37 6.13 -12.43 -16.92
C LYS A 37 5.66 -13.50 -17.91
N GLU A 38 6.32 -13.61 -19.06
CA GLU A 38 6.06 -14.64 -20.08
C GLU A 38 6.28 -16.08 -19.54
N ARG A 39 7.20 -16.26 -18.59
CA ARG A 39 7.51 -17.55 -17.94
C ARG A 39 6.73 -17.79 -16.64
N GLY A 40 5.76 -16.95 -16.31
CA GLY A 40 4.90 -17.11 -15.12
C GLY A 40 5.59 -16.86 -13.77
N SER A 41 6.79 -16.26 -13.74
CA SER A 41 7.50 -15.94 -12.50
C SER A 41 7.20 -14.50 -12.06
N GLU A 42 5.98 -14.27 -11.59
CA GLU A 42 5.60 -12.98 -11.01
C GLU A 42 6.21 -12.84 -9.61
N ALA A 43 6.97 -11.77 -9.37
CA ALA A 43 7.50 -11.50 -8.03
C ALA A 43 6.52 -10.62 -7.23
N LEU A 44 6.69 -10.56 -5.92
CA LEU A 44 5.84 -9.72 -5.06
C LEU A 44 5.90 -8.25 -5.47
N ALA A 45 7.09 -7.77 -5.85
CA ALA A 45 7.27 -6.41 -6.34
C ALA A 45 6.49 -6.08 -7.64
N ASP A 46 6.08 -7.08 -8.43
CA ASP A 46 5.25 -6.85 -9.63
C ASP A 46 3.78 -6.58 -9.27
N ARG A 47 3.35 -7.07 -8.09
CA ARG A 47 1.98 -6.93 -7.59
C ARG A 47 1.85 -5.77 -6.60
N VAL A 48 2.89 -5.50 -5.81
CA VAL A 48 2.92 -4.48 -4.75
C VAL A 48 3.50 -3.18 -5.30
N LEU A 49 2.64 -2.29 -5.80
CA LEU A 49 3.01 -0.99 -6.35
C LEU A 49 2.85 0.15 -5.34
N PHE A 50 3.37 -0.02 -4.12
CA PHE A 50 3.38 1.10 -3.18
C PHE A 50 4.56 2.03 -3.46
N PRO A 51 4.34 3.35 -3.48
CA PRO A 51 5.41 4.32 -3.64
C PRO A 51 6.40 4.25 -2.47
N THR A 52 7.69 4.42 -2.75
CA THR A 52 8.71 4.45 -1.71
C THR A 52 8.71 5.78 -0.97
N PRO A 53 8.61 5.79 0.36
CA PRO A 53 8.75 7.00 1.16
C PRO A 53 10.11 7.65 0.98
N LYS A 54 10.10 8.98 0.91
CA LYS A 54 11.25 9.86 0.74
C LYS A 54 11.47 10.62 2.03
N GLY A 55 12.73 10.90 2.38
CA GLY A 55 13.08 11.65 3.58
C GLY A 55 12.49 13.07 3.67
N ARG A 56 11.90 13.60 2.59
CA ARG A 56 11.20 14.89 2.54
C ARG A 56 9.73 14.79 2.99
N ASP A 57 9.12 13.62 2.96
CA ASP A 57 7.65 13.46 3.03
C ASP A 57 7.02 14.01 4.33
N TRP A 58 7.80 14.13 5.41
CA TRP A 58 7.38 14.80 6.65
C TRP A 58 6.97 16.26 6.45
N LYS A 59 7.44 16.93 5.39
CA LYS A 59 7.06 18.31 5.03
C LYS A 59 5.71 18.41 4.34
N GLY A 60 5.05 17.29 4.05
CA GLY A 60 3.80 17.29 3.30
C GLY A 60 4.00 17.53 1.81
N GLN A 61 2.95 18.03 1.15
CA GLN A 61 2.89 18.25 -0.30
C GLN A 61 3.96 19.27 -0.77
N THR A 62 4.48 19.13 -1.98
CA THR A 62 5.28 20.21 -2.61
C THR A 62 4.37 21.32 -3.14
N GLN A 63 4.97 22.47 -3.46
CA GLN A 63 4.32 23.52 -4.26
C GLN A 63 3.78 22.99 -5.60
N ARG A 64 4.48 22.05 -6.25
CA ARG A 64 4.05 21.45 -7.52
C ARG A 64 2.86 20.52 -7.35
N GLY A 65 2.64 20.00 -6.14
CA GLY A 65 1.51 19.13 -5.81
C GLY A 65 1.38 17.97 -6.77
N ILE A 66 0.15 17.71 -7.20
CA ILE A 66 -0.21 16.59 -8.09
C ILE A 66 0.49 16.67 -9.45
N HIS A 67 0.93 17.86 -9.89
CA HIS A 67 1.68 18.02 -11.14
C HIS A 67 3.11 17.46 -11.08
N ALA A 68 3.59 17.04 -9.91
CA ALA A 68 4.88 16.36 -9.74
C ALA A 68 4.75 15.17 -8.76
N PRO A 69 4.10 14.07 -9.15
CA PRO A 69 3.81 12.94 -8.26
C PRO A 69 5.06 12.19 -7.80
N GLN A 70 6.19 12.31 -8.52
CA GLN A 70 7.47 11.72 -8.10
C GLN A 70 8.26 12.53 -7.05
N ASP A 71 7.88 13.77 -6.74
CA ASP A 71 8.66 14.63 -5.85
C ASP A 71 8.45 14.32 -4.35
N ALA A 72 7.26 13.89 -3.97
CA ALA A 72 6.87 13.51 -2.61
C ALA A 72 5.72 12.51 -2.64
N LEU A 73 5.62 11.63 -1.65
CA LEU A 73 4.49 10.68 -1.59
C LEU A 73 3.15 11.39 -1.52
N THR A 74 3.13 12.50 -0.79
CA THR A 74 1.97 13.38 -0.61
C THR A 74 1.55 14.09 -1.88
N ASN A 75 2.37 14.08 -2.94
CA ASN A 75 1.99 14.62 -4.24
C ASN A 75 1.26 13.61 -5.12
N MET A 76 1.29 12.33 -4.78
CA MET A 76 0.62 11.32 -5.60
C MET A 76 -0.88 11.51 -5.56
N ASP A 77 -1.58 11.08 -6.61
CA ASP A 77 -3.04 11.11 -6.70
C ASP A 77 -3.59 9.68 -6.65
N LYS A 78 -4.68 9.46 -5.91
CA LYS A 78 -5.40 8.17 -5.89
C LYS A 78 -6.35 8.01 -7.09
N GLY A 79 -6.42 8.99 -7.97
CA GLY A 79 -7.37 9.06 -9.08
C GLY A 79 -8.54 10.01 -8.83
N ASP A 80 -8.51 10.74 -7.72
CA ASP A 80 -9.58 11.66 -7.28
C ASP A 80 -9.19 13.13 -7.56
N GLY A 81 -8.06 13.38 -8.24
CA GLY A 81 -7.52 14.72 -8.46
C GLY A 81 -7.03 15.38 -7.17
N LYS A 82 -6.74 14.60 -6.13
CA LYS A 82 -6.30 15.09 -4.81
C LYS A 82 -5.01 14.41 -4.36
N PRO A 83 -4.10 15.15 -3.70
CA PRO A 83 -2.86 14.58 -3.19
C PRO A 83 -3.14 13.53 -2.11
N ILE A 84 -2.33 12.47 -2.04
CA ILE A 84 -2.43 11.41 -1.04
C ILE A 84 -2.21 12.01 0.36
N GLY A 85 -3.24 11.95 1.20
CA GLY A 85 -3.25 12.42 2.57
C GLY A 85 -4.60 12.23 3.24
N GLY A 86 -4.73 12.63 4.51
CA GLY A 86 -5.97 12.56 5.26
C GLY A 86 -5.75 12.70 6.76
N GLN A 87 -6.83 12.79 7.52
CA GLN A 87 -6.78 12.67 8.98
C GLN A 87 -6.63 11.20 9.37
N LEU A 88 -6.04 10.96 10.53
CA LEU A 88 -5.97 9.61 11.10
C LEU A 88 -7.37 9.13 11.49
N ASN A 89 -7.59 7.82 11.42
CA ASN A 89 -8.84 7.24 11.89
C ASN A 89 -9.02 7.54 13.39
N PRO A 90 -10.12 8.18 13.81
CA PRO A 90 -10.37 8.51 15.22
C PRO A 90 -10.26 7.32 16.16
N ASN A 91 -10.85 6.17 15.80
CA ASN A 91 -10.78 4.95 16.62
C ASN A 91 -9.35 4.46 16.82
N TRP A 92 -8.49 4.61 15.80
CA TRP A 92 -7.09 4.22 15.90
C TRP A 92 -6.32 5.12 16.86
N VAL A 93 -6.60 6.43 16.82
CA VAL A 93 -6.02 7.42 17.74
C VAL A 93 -6.49 7.15 19.17
N GLU A 94 -7.78 6.87 19.37
CA GLU A 94 -8.37 6.56 20.68
C GLU A 94 -7.72 5.32 21.32
N TRP A 95 -7.49 4.26 20.53
CA TRP A 95 -6.78 3.07 21.01
C TRP A 95 -5.35 3.37 21.44
N LEU A 96 -4.61 4.16 20.68
CA LEU A 96 -3.22 4.53 21.03
C LEU A 96 -3.14 5.38 22.29
N MET A 97 -4.16 6.21 22.55
CA MET A 97 -4.22 7.10 23.71
C MET A 97 -4.86 6.45 24.94
N GLY A 98 -5.50 5.28 24.79
CA GLY A 98 -6.24 4.61 25.85
C GLY A 98 -7.61 5.21 26.15
N PHE A 99 -8.20 5.94 25.21
CA PHE A 99 -9.54 6.49 25.34
C PHE A 99 -10.61 5.48 24.88
N PRO A 100 -11.81 5.50 25.49
CA PRO A 100 -12.94 4.75 24.96
C PRO A 100 -13.28 5.22 23.53
N ILE A 101 -13.83 4.30 22.73
CA ILE A 101 -14.21 4.61 21.35
C ILE A 101 -15.32 5.68 21.33
N GLY A 102 -15.21 6.68 20.46
CA GLY A 102 -16.21 7.74 20.26
C GLY A 102 -16.07 8.95 21.18
N TRP A 103 -14.96 9.05 21.92
CA TRP A 103 -14.66 10.20 22.78
C TRP A 103 -14.10 11.40 22.03
N SER A 104 -13.56 11.18 20.82
CA SER A 104 -13.07 12.22 19.94
C SER A 104 -14.11 12.74 18.94
N ASP A 105 -15.36 12.26 19.04
CA ASP A 105 -16.45 12.72 18.20
C ASP A 105 -16.83 14.16 18.57
N LEU A 106 -16.56 15.10 17.65
CA LEU A 106 -16.88 16.52 17.79
C LEU A 106 -18.36 16.85 17.49
N ASN A 107 -19.18 15.83 17.24
CA ASN A 107 -20.61 15.95 16.98
C ASN A 107 -21.40 15.68 18.28
N ALA A 108 -21.33 16.61 19.23
CA ALA A 108 -22.24 16.65 20.38
C ALA A 108 -23.63 17.18 19.95
#